data_AF-A0A7Y2CLW9-F1
#
_entry.id   AF-A0A7Y2CLW9-F1
#
_cell.length_a   1.000
_cell.length_b   1.000
_cell.length_c   1.000
_cell.angle_alpha   90.00
_cell.angle_beta   90.00
_cell.angle_gamma   90.00
#
_symmetry.space_group_name_H-M   'P 1'
#
loop_
_entity.id
_entity.type
_entity.pdbx_description
1 polymer ?
#
loop_
_entity_poly.entity_id
_entity_poly.type
_entity_poly.pdbx_seq_one_letter_code
_entity_poly.pdbx_strand_id
1 'polypeptide(L)'
;YLFRPGQPFRPYLVGGVGGFSMGSRQDNLDFEVNGPGITLGTGFAYFVSERFALDFALRGDFINWEEATATLTLPGGAQTEVATPIEEEGSAAKVFFGLNWWFGKGS
;
A
#
# COMPACT_ATOMS: atom_id res chain seq x y z
N TYR A 1 -5.64 -12.79 -24.48
CA TYR A 1 -4.36 -13.52 -24.56
C TYR A 1 -3.31 -13.01 -23.55
N LEU A 2 -3.67 -12.59 -22.32
CA LEU A 2 -2.69 -12.03 -21.37
C LEU A 2 -1.93 -13.08 -20.53
N PHE A 3 -2.47 -14.29 -20.37
CA PHE A 3 -1.79 -15.38 -19.64
C PHE A 3 -1.64 -16.59 -20.56
N ARG A 4 -0.41 -16.89 -20.97
CA ARG A 4 -0.08 -18.11 -21.71
C ARG A 4 0.55 -19.11 -20.74
N PRO A 5 -0.04 -20.29 -20.53
CA PRO A 5 0.60 -21.37 -19.79
C PRO A 5 2.00 -21.64 -20.35
N GLY A 6 3.00 -21.77 -19.48
CA GLY A 6 4.39 -22.06 -19.86
C GLY A 6 5.25 -20.85 -20.24
N GLN A 7 4.72 -19.63 -20.33
CA GLN A 7 5.56 -18.45 -20.51
C GLN A 7 6.08 -17.88 -19.18
N PRO A 8 7.38 -17.55 -19.10
CA PRO A 8 7.97 -17.02 -17.89
C PRO A 8 7.52 -15.59 -17.60
N PHE A 9 7.24 -14.78 -18.63
CA PHE A 9 6.77 -13.40 -18.48
C PHE A 9 5.25 -13.33 -18.37
N ARG A 10 4.75 -12.68 -17.32
CA ARG A 10 3.32 -12.53 -17.02
C ARG A 10 2.97 -11.09 -16.65
N PRO A 11 2.45 -10.28 -17.58
CA PRO A 11 1.96 -8.94 -17.27
C PRO A 11 0.65 -9.01 -16.50
N TYR A 12 0.41 -8.04 -15.62
CA TYR A 12 -0.84 -7.91 -14.86
C TYR A 12 -1.25 -6.46 -14.64
N LEU A 13 -2.53 -6.30 -14.33
CA LEU A 13 -3.11 -5.07 -13.82
C LEU A 13 -3.56 -5.33 -12.38
N VAL A 14 -3.42 -4.33 -11.52
CA VAL A 14 -3.91 -4.37 -10.15
C VAL A 14 -4.85 -3.21 -9.93
N GLY A 15 -5.97 -3.49 -9.27
CA GLY A 15 -6.96 -2.52 -8.87
C GLY A 15 -7.51 -2.90 -7.51
N GLY A 16 -7.76 -1.92 -6.64
CA GLY A 16 -8.31 -2.16 -5.31
C GLY A 16 -8.97 -0.92 -4.73
N VAL A 17 -9.83 -1.13 -3.74
CA VAL A 17 -10.45 -0.09 -2.94
C VAL A 17 -10.28 -0.49 -1.47
N GLY A 18 -10.03 0.45 -0.58
CA GLY A 18 -9.78 0.14 0.83
C GLY A 18 -9.55 1.37 1.69
N GLY A 19 -9.22 1.15 2.97
CA GLY A 19 -8.81 2.20 3.90
C GLY A 19 -7.29 2.31 3.97
N PHE A 20 -6.80 3.54 4.11
CA PHE A 20 -5.40 3.89 4.34
C PHE A 20 -5.27 4.50 5.72
N SER A 21 -4.17 4.16 6.39
CA SER A 21 -3.76 4.73 7.67
C SER A 21 -2.29 5.05 7.60
N MET A 22 -1.92 6.27 7.98
CA MET A 22 -0.54 6.72 8.09
C MET A 22 -0.31 7.27 9.49
N GLY A 23 0.58 6.60 10.23
CA GLY A 23 1.03 7.02 11.54
C GLY A 23 2.44 7.59 11.48
N SER A 24 2.70 8.68 12.21
CA SER A 24 4.04 9.21 12.46
C SER A 24 4.17 9.60 13.93
N ARG A 25 5.30 9.27 14.55
CA ARG A 25 5.61 9.69 15.92
C ARG A 25 6.72 10.72 15.91
N GLN A 26 6.47 11.88 16.50
CA GLN A 26 7.46 12.92 16.71
C GLN A 26 7.44 13.33 18.18
N ASP A 27 8.52 13.01 18.90
CA ASP A 27 8.64 13.24 20.35
C ASP A 27 7.49 12.61 21.16
N ASN A 28 6.68 13.44 21.84
CA ASN A 28 5.51 13.07 22.65
C ASN A 28 4.19 13.16 21.87
N LEU A 29 4.24 13.39 20.56
CA LEU A 29 3.08 13.51 19.67
C LEU A 29 3.02 12.31 18.73
N ASP A 30 1.89 11.62 18.75
CA ASP A 30 1.52 10.61 17.75
C ASP A 30 0.53 11.26 16.77
N PHE A 31 0.87 11.25 15.49
CA PHE A 31 0.03 11.72 14.39
C PHE A 31 -0.52 10.52 13.65
N GLU A 32 -1.83 10.49 13.45
CA GLU A 32 -2.50 9.48 12.64
C GLU A 32 -3.40 10.16 11.61
N VAL A 33 -3.30 9.75 10.35
CA VAL A 33 -4.16 10.22 9.27
C VAL A 33 -4.78 9.01 8.60
N ASN A 34 -6.11 9.02 8.48
CA ASN A 34 -6.88 7.92 7.93
C ASN A 34 -7.82 8.39 6.81
N GLY A 35 -8.13 7.48 5.90
CA GLY A 35 -9.10 7.77 4.84
C GLY A 35 -9.33 6.62 3.88
N PRO A 36 -10.48 6.57 3.19
CA PRO A 36 -10.71 5.64 2.10
C PRO A 36 -9.84 6.00 0.89
N GLY A 37 -9.59 5.03 0.04
CA GLY A 37 -8.89 5.28 -1.21
C GLY A 37 -9.00 4.14 -2.22
N ILE A 38 -8.45 4.41 -3.38
CA ILE A 38 -8.39 3.51 -4.51
C ILE A 38 -6.93 3.30 -4.92
N THR A 39 -6.65 2.11 -5.40
CA THR A 39 -5.33 1.70 -5.86
C THR A 39 -5.43 1.22 -7.30
N LEU A 40 -4.56 1.69 -8.16
CA LEU A 40 -4.46 1.25 -9.56
C LEU A 40 -3.00 1.03 -9.92
N GLY A 41 -2.70 -0.02 -10.68
CA GLY A 41 -1.33 -0.29 -11.07
C GLY A 41 -1.21 -1.32 -12.17
N THR A 42 0.03 -1.46 -12.63
CA THR A 42 0.42 -2.48 -13.59
C THR A 42 1.78 -3.04 -13.19
N GLY A 43 2.01 -4.30 -13.53
CA GLY A 43 3.30 -4.91 -13.29
C GLY A 43 3.51 -6.09 -14.20
N PHE A 44 4.66 -6.72 -14.02
CA PHE A 44 4.97 -7.99 -14.63
C PHE A 44 5.73 -8.88 -13.65
N ALA A 45 5.42 -10.17 -13.71
CA ALA A 45 6.17 -11.22 -13.05
C ALA A 45 6.99 -11.98 -14.09
N TYR A 46 8.27 -12.22 -13.80
CA TYR A 46 9.16 -13.06 -14.59
C TYR A 46 9.54 -14.31 -13.79
N PHE A 47 9.00 -15.46 -14.19
CA PHE A 47 9.24 -16.75 -13.55
C PHE A 47 10.63 -17.24 -13.91
N VAL A 48 11.50 -17.32 -12.90
CA VAL A 48 12.83 -17.93 -12.99
C VAL A 48 12.78 -19.44 -12.75
N SER A 49 11.71 -19.92 -12.12
CA SER A 49 11.38 -21.34 -11.97
C SER A 49 9.87 -21.53 -11.89
N GLU A 50 9.39 -22.76 -11.72
CA GLU A 50 7.96 -23.05 -11.51
C GLU A 50 7.37 -22.38 -10.26
N ARG A 51 8.22 -22.07 -9.27
CA ARG A 51 7.79 -21.55 -7.96
C ARG A 51 8.31 -20.15 -7.66
N PHE A 52 9.34 -19.67 -8.34
CA PHE A 52 9.92 -18.37 -8.07
C PHE A 52 9.70 -17.41 -9.24
N ALA A 53 9.26 -16.20 -8.92
CA ALA A 53 9.11 -15.13 -9.89
C ALA A 53 9.68 -13.81 -9.37
N LEU A 54 10.46 -13.14 -10.20
CA LEU A 54 10.82 -11.73 -9.99
C LEU A 54 9.64 -10.86 -10.38
N ASP A 55 9.34 -9.84 -9.60
CA ASP A 55 8.19 -8.97 -9.81
C ASP A 55 8.63 -7.52 -9.87
N PHE A 56 8.06 -6.79 -10.83
CA PHE A 56 8.20 -5.36 -10.96
C PHE A 56 6.83 -4.75 -11.20
N ALA A 57 6.47 -3.75 -10.39
CA ALA A 57 5.18 -3.10 -10.48
C ALA A 57 5.26 -1.59 -10.30
N LEU A 58 4.34 -0.89 -10.97
CA LEU A 58 4.04 0.52 -10.76
C LEU A 58 2.61 0.62 -10.22
N ARG A 59 2.42 1.38 -9.15
CA ARG A 59 1.14 1.54 -8.49
C ARG A 59 0.89 2.99 -8.10
N GLY A 60 -0.28 3.51 -8.41
CA GLY A 60 -0.80 4.75 -7.87
C GLY A 60 -1.82 4.43 -6.77
N ASP A 61 -1.64 5.04 -5.61
CA ASP A 61 -2.63 5.07 -4.53
C ASP A 61 -3.25 6.48 -4.52
N PHE A 62 -4.58 6.56 -4.52
CA PHE A 62 -5.34 7.81 -4.43
C PHE A 62 -6.20 7.74 -3.18
N ILE A 63 -5.97 8.66 -2.25
CA ILE A 63 -6.50 8.62 -0.88
C ILE A 63 -7.29 9.90 -0.66
N ASN A 64 -8.52 9.75 -0.18
CA ASN A 64 -9.30 10.88 0.32
C ASN A 64 -9.07 10.96 1.82
N TRP A 65 -8.24 11.90 2.29
CA TRP A 65 -7.98 12.04 3.72
C TRP A 65 -9.20 12.68 4.39
N GLU A 66 -9.69 12.08 5.46
CA GLU A 66 -10.88 12.59 6.17
C GLU A 66 -10.48 13.34 7.45
N GLU A 67 -9.52 12.78 8.20
CA GLU A 67 -9.19 13.26 9.54
C GLU A 67 -7.70 13.06 9.85
N ALA A 68 -7.08 14.08 10.44
CA ALA A 68 -5.80 13.95 11.13
C ALA A 68 -6.02 14.07 12.64
N THR A 69 -5.55 13.07 13.37
CA THR A 69 -5.54 13.04 14.83
C THR A 69 -4.12 13.26 15.33
N ALA A 70 -3.95 14.24 16.23
CA ALA A 70 -2.71 14.45 16.96
C ALA A 70 -2.93 14.11 18.44
N THR A 71 -2.24 13.10 18.94
CA THR A 71 -2.32 12.64 20.33
C THR A 71 -1.07 13.07 21.09
N LEU A 72 -1.23 13.95 22.07
CA LEU A 72 -0.17 14.38 22.99
C LEU A 72 -0.20 13.53 24.26
N THR A 73 0.92 12.90 24.60
CA THR A 73 1.07 12.20 25.90
C THR A 73 1.83 13.10 26.88
N LEU A 74 1.17 13.52 27.97
CA LEU A 74 1.72 14.37 29.02
C LEU A 74 2.56 13.57 30.05
N PRO A 75 3.53 14.19 30.74
CA PRO A 75 4.23 13.58 31.86
C PRO A 75 3.23 13.21 32.97
N GLY A 76 3.02 11.90 33.18
CA GLY A 76 1.99 11.37 34.09
C GLY A 76 0.94 10.47 33.42
N GLY A 77 1.01 10.28 32.09
CA GLY A 77 0.17 9.32 31.36
C GLY A 77 -1.19 9.88 30.90
N ALA A 78 -1.45 11.16 31.13
CA ALA A 78 -2.63 11.82 30.56
C ALA A 78 -2.44 12.02 29.04
N GLN A 79 -3.48 11.72 28.26
CA GLN A 79 -3.52 11.91 26.81
C GLN A 79 -4.45 13.07 26.45
N THR A 80 -4.07 13.85 25.45
CA THR A 80 -4.92 14.90 24.86
C THR A 80 -4.93 14.72 23.35
N GLU A 81 -6.12 14.59 22.78
CA GLU A 81 -6.31 14.40 21.34
C GLU A 81 -6.82 15.70 20.71
N VAL A 82 -6.22 16.09 19.60
CA VAL A 82 -6.70 17.17 18.74
C VAL A 82 -6.96 16.57 17.36
N ALA A 83 -8.23 16.44 17.02
CA ALA A 83 -8.68 16.05 15.69
C ALA A 83 -8.85 17.29 14.81
N THR A 84 -8.24 17.26 13.62
CA THR A 84 -8.39 18.31 12.61
C THR A 84 -8.88 17.66 11.31
N PRO A 85 -10.03 18.06 10.77
CA PRO A 85 -10.47 17.57 9.46
C PRO A 85 -9.48 18.01 8.39
N ILE A 86 -9.21 17.13 7.43
CA ILE A 86 -8.39 17.43 6.26
C ILE A 86 -9.29 17.39 5.04
N GLU A 87 -9.29 18.47 4.25
CA GLU A 87 -9.96 18.51 2.94
C GLU A 87 -8.90 18.45 1.83
N GLU A 88 -8.10 17.39 1.83
CA GLU A 88 -6.99 17.22 0.89
C GLU A 88 -6.97 15.80 0.28
N GLU A 89 -6.82 15.74 -1.03
CA GLU A 89 -6.63 14.49 -1.76
C GLU A 89 -5.14 14.12 -1.73
N GLY A 90 -4.82 12.96 -1.17
CA GLY A 90 -3.49 12.36 -1.22
C GLY A 90 -3.30 11.51 -2.46
N SER A 91 -2.14 11.63 -3.12
CA SER A 91 -1.74 10.65 -4.14
C SER A 91 -0.30 10.21 -3.97
N ALA A 92 -0.03 8.94 -4.21
CA ALA A 92 1.31 8.37 -4.11
C ALA A 92 1.58 7.41 -5.29
N ALA A 93 2.66 7.67 -6.02
CA ALA A 93 3.20 6.74 -7.00
C ALA A 93 4.27 5.87 -6.35
N LYS A 94 4.17 4.55 -6.53
CA LYS A 94 5.04 3.55 -5.91
C LYS A 94 5.63 2.64 -6.98
N VAL A 95 6.91 2.32 -6.82
CA VAL A 95 7.62 1.30 -7.59
C VAL A 95 7.87 0.12 -6.67
N PHE A 96 7.49 -1.07 -7.11
CA PHE A 96 7.72 -2.32 -6.40
C PHE A 96 8.71 -3.16 -7.18
N PHE A 97 9.65 -3.74 -6.44
CA PHE A 97 10.53 -4.78 -6.93
C PHE A 97 10.57 -5.88 -5.87
N GLY A 98 10.35 -7.12 -6.27
CA GLY A 98 10.21 -8.22 -5.32
C GLY A 98 10.51 -9.59 -5.88
N LEU A 99 10.61 -10.56 -4.97
CA LEU A 99 10.67 -11.98 -5.27
C LEU A 99 9.42 -12.65 -4.69
N ASN A 100 8.64 -13.28 -5.55
CA ASN A 100 7.41 -13.96 -5.19
C ASN A 100 7.59 -15.48 -5.20
N TRP A 101 6.93 -16.15 -4.25
CA TRP A 101 6.78 -17.59 -4.21
C TRP A 101 5.38 -17.98 -4.71
N TRP A 102 5.31 -18.83 -5.72
CA TRP A 102 4.06 -19.28 -6.33
C TRP A 102 3.63 -20.63 -5.77
N PHE A 103 2.50 -20.64 -5.06
CA PHE A 103 1.88 -21.86 -4.55
C PHE A 103 1.05 -22.55 -5.64
N GLY A 104 1.73 -23.13 -6.64
CA GLY A 104 1.11 -24.04 -7.59
C GLY A 104 1.20 -25.50 -7.13
N LYS A 105 0.23 -26.34 -7.48
CA LYS A 105 0.43 -27.81 -7.47
C LYS A 105 1.56 -28.10 -8.44
N GLY A 106 2.64 -28.71 -7.96
CA GLY A 106 3.59 -29.37 -8.86
C GLY A 106 2.82 -30.34 -9.73
N SER A 107 2.97 -30.22 -11.05
CA SER A 107 2.44 -31.20 -12.00
C SER A 107 3.08 -32.56 -11.77
#